data_AF-A0A9E6RGR8-F1
#
_entry.id   AF-A0A9E6RGR8-F1
#
_cell.length_a   1.000
_cell.length_b   1.000
_cell.length_c   1.000
_cell.angle_alpha   90.00
_cell.angle_beta   90.00
_cell.angle_gamma   90.00
#
_symmetry.space_group_name_H-M   'P 1'
#
loop_
_entity.id
_entity.type
_entity.pdbx_description
1 polymer ?
#
loop_
_entity_poly.entity_id
_entity_poly.type
_entity_poly.pdbx_seq_one_letter_code
_entity_poly.pdbx_strand_id
1 'polypeptide(L)'
;MMQRYLLPLVHSKKTIDSIFQPGRSRAEREAFLDGTWNNRRWKLLLEVFFSRFTMGRLGRDPAFFDHVEGSVADHVARRIRHAAVDLDPSQNPYLHWILKGTHGRALPMPWRAENFATIRERLDRLDIRLGSLEAFVSTGEKADGFNLSDIFEYMTPATFETVYGEVLGAANPGARLVYWNMMAPRRLPSAFAARMTTRTDLETAGKAADKAFFYSDFVVEELQA
;
A
#
# COMPACT_ATOMS: atom_id res chain seq x y z
N MET A 1 -5.49 17.44 -7.76
CA MET A 1 -5.89 17.28 -9.19
C MET A 1 -7.08 16.33 -9.36
N MET A 2 -6.93 15.05 -8.98
CA MET A 2 -7.96 14.01 -9.12
C MET A 2 -9.34 14.42 -8.57
N GLN A 3 -9.44 14.72 -7.27
CA GLN A 3 -10.71 15.08 -6.64
C GLN A 3 -11.35 16.35 -7.21
N ARG A 4 -10.56 17.40 -7.41
CA ARG A 4 -11.09 18.73 -7.74
C ARG A 4 -11.51 18.87 -9.21
N TYR A 5 -10.84 18.16 -10.12
CA TYR A 5 -11.00 18.37 -11.55
C TYR A 5 -11.42 17.11 -12.32
N LEU A 6 -10.98 15.92 -11.93
CA LEU A 6 -11.22 14.69 -12.69
C LEU A 6 -12.48 13.95 -12.22
N LEU A 7 -12.64 13.73 -10.91
CA LEU A 7 -13.81 13.02 -10.35
C LEU A 7 -15.16 13.68 -10.68
N PRO A 8 -15.33 15.02 -10.68
CA PRO A 8 -16.60 15.65 -11.01
C PRO A 8 -17.07 15.40 -12.46
N LEU A 9 -16.16 15.01 -13.36
CA LEU A 9 -16.49 14.71 -14.76
C LEU A 9 -17.15 13.32 -14.90
N VAL A 10 -16.87 12.42 -13.95
CA VAL A 10 -17.28 11.01 -14.02
C VAL A 10 -18.33 10.64 -12.98
N HIS A 11 -18.37 11.33 -11.84
CA HIS A 11 -19.29 11.09 -10.74
C HIS A 11 -19.85 12.37 -10.14
N SER A 12 -21.13 12.32 -9.76
CA SER A 12 -21.75 13.36 -8.92
C SER A 12 -21.21 13.28 -7.48
N LYS A 13 -21.31 14.38 -6.72
CA LYS A 13 -20.98 14.37 -5.28
C LYS A 13 -21.77 13.30 -4.53
N LYS A 14 -23.07 13.15 -4.82
CA LYS A 14 -23.93 12.12 -4.23
C LYS A 14 -23.40 10.70 -4.49
N THR A 15 -22.93 10.43 -5.71
CA THR A 15 -22.32 9.13 -6.06
C THR A 15 -21.02 8.90 -5.28
N ILE A 16 -20.17 9.93 -5.18
CA ILE A 16 -18.94 9.87 -4.39
C ILE A 16 -19.24 9.64 -2.90
N ASP A 17 -20.24 10.30 -2.35
CA ASP A 17 -20.66 10.09 -0.96
C ASP A 17 -21.21 8.67 -0.74
N SER A 18 -21.94 8.15 -1.71
CA SER A 18 -22.59 6.84 -1.63
C SER A 18 -21.61 5.69 -1.53
N ILE A 19 -20.37 5.80 -2.04
CA ILE A 19 -19.37 4.74 -1.86
C ILE A 19 -19.03 4.53 -0.38
N PHE A 20 -19.16 5.57 0.44
CA PHE A 20 -18.83 5.57 1.87
C PHE A 20 -20.03 5.32 2.78
N GLN A 21 -21.17 4.87 2.24
CA GLN A 21 -22.35 4.56 3.05
C GLN A 21 -22.03 3.43 4.03
N PRO A 22 -22.05 3.69 5.36
CA PRO A 22 -21.76 2.65 6.35
C PRO A 22 -22.82 1.56 6.36
N GLY A 23 -22.42 0.36 6.79
CA GLY A 23 -23.35 -0.75 7.03
C GLY A 23 -23.77 -1.54 5.79
N ARG A 24 -23.29 -1.18 4.58
CA ARG A 24 -23.53 -1.98 3.38
C ARG A 24 -22.85 -3.34 3.49
N SER A 25 -23.62 -4.40 3.25
CA SER A 25 -23.11 -5.74 3.02
C SER A 25 -22.15 -5.77 1.82
N ARG A 26 -21.34 -6.83 1.73
CA ARG A 26 -20.44 -7.02 0.58
C ARG A 26 -21.21 -7.04 -0.75
N ALA A 27 -22.36 -7.72 -0.78
CA ALA A 27 -23.21 -7.80 -1.98
C ALA A 27 -23.77 -6.43 -2.40
N GLU A 28 -24.18 -5.59 -1.45
CA GLU A 28 -24.64 -4.22 -1.76
C GLU A 28 -23.51 -3.32 -2.26
N ARG A 29 -22.30 -3.46 -1.69
CA ARG A 29 -21.11 -2.76 -2.18
C ARG A 29 -20.77 -3.18 -3.61
N GLU A 30 -20.82 -4.48 -3.88
CA GLU A 30 -20.60 -5.07 -5.21
C GLU A 30 -21.62 -4.55 -6.23
N ALA A 31 -22.91 -4.61 -5.91
CA ALA A 31 -23.97 -4.08 -6.76
C ALA A 31 -23.82 -2.57 -7.03
N PHE A 32 -23.41 -1.78 -6.03
CA PHE A 32 -23.12 -0.36 -6.21
C PHE A 32 -21.90 -0.13 -7.11
N LEU A 33 -20.81 -0.87 -6.90
CA LEU A 33 -19.60 -0.74 -7.70
C LEU A 33 -19.91 -1.07 -9.16
N ASP A 34 -20.56 -2.19 -9.43
CA ASP A 34 -20.78 -2.68 -10.78
C ASP A 34 -21.92 -1.91 -11.50
N GLY A 35 -22.98 -1.55 -10.79
CA GLY A 35 -24.16 -0.88 -11.36
C GLY A 35 -24.08 0.65 -11.41
N THR A 36 -23.32 1.29 -10.52
CA THR A 36 -23.29 2.77 -10.40
C THR A 36 -21.90 3.36 -10.61
N TRP A 37 -20.87 2.78 -9.97
CA TRP A 37 -19.52 3.33 -9.99
C TRP A 37 -18.79 3.06 -11.31
N ASN A 38 -18.81 1.81 -11.79
CA ASN A 38 -18.07 1.38 -12.98
C ASN A 38 -18.76 1.77 -14.31
N ASN A 39 -19.19 3.02 -14.41
CA ASN A 39 -19.80 3.58 -15.61
C ASN A 39 -18.75 3.88 -16.71
N ARG A 40 -19.21 4.15 -17.93
CA ARG A 40 -18.33 4.39 -19.10
C ARG A 40 -17.37 5.56 -18.91
N ARG A 41 -17.78 6.62 -18.20
CA ARG A 41 -16.94 7.80 -17.94
C ARG A 41 -15.81 7.46 -16.96
N TRP A 42 -16.12 6.69 -15.92
CA TRP A 42 -15.13 6.19 -14.97
C TRP A 42 -14.08 5.31 -15.66
N LYS A 43 -14.52 4.34 -16.47
CA LYS A 43 -13.63 3.46 -17.24
C LYS A 43 -12.69 4.26 -18.15
N LEU A 44 -13.24 5.21 -18.92
CA LEU A 44 -12.44 6.08 -19.78
C LEU A 44 -11.44 6.93 -18.99
N LEU A 45 -11.85 7.46 -17.83
CA LEU A 45 -10.94 8.22 -16.97
C LEU A 45 -9.78 7.36 -16.48
N LEU A 46 -10.05 6.12 -16.04
CA LEU A 46 -9.01 5.19 -15.64
C LEU A 46 -8.06 4.86 -16.79
N GLU A 47 -8.59 4.57 -17.98
CA GLU A 47 -7.77 4.31 -19.17
C GLU A 47 -6.85 5.49 -19.52
N VAL A 48 -7.37 6.72 -19.51
CA VAL A 48 -6.60 7.92 -19.82
C VAL A 48 -5.57 8.23 -18.72
N PHE A 49 -5.98 8.16 -17.46
CA PHE A 49 -5.12 8.51 -16.32
C PHE A 49 -3.98 7.51 -16.14
N PHE A 50 -4.24 6.22 -16.33
CA PHE A 50 -3.26 5.14 -16.23
C PHE A 50 -2.60 4.78 -17.56
N SER A 51 -2.86 5.56 -18.63
CA SER A 51 -2.11 5.40 -19.88
C SER A 51 -0.63 5.71 -19.67
N ARG A 52 0.23 5.00 -20.42
CA ARG A 52 1.69 5.22 -20.41
C ARG A 52 2.06 6.69 -20.63
N PHE A 53 1.28 7.40 -21.46
CA PHE A 53 1.47 8.82 -21.75
C PHE A 53 1.28 9.72 -20.51
N THR A 54 0.18 9.55 -19.78
CA THR A 54 -0.11 10.38 -18.60
C THR A 54 0.85 10.09 -17.45
N MET A 55 1.20 8.82 -17.25
CA MET A 55 2.11 8.42 -16.17
C MET A 55 3.57 8.83 -16.43
N GLY A 56 4.04 8.78 -17.67
CA GLY A 56 5.37 9.29 -18.03
C GLY A 56 5.51 10.79 -17.79
N ARG A 57 4.43 11.57 -17.98
CA ARG A 57 4.41 13.02 -17.74
C ARG A 57 4.28 13.41 -16.26
N LEU A 58 3.80 12.49 -15.41
CA LEU A 58 3.70 12.65 -13.96
C LEU A 58 4.98 12.22 -13.21
N GLY A 59 6.06 11.90 -13.92
CA GLY A 59 7.38 11.66 -13.33
C GLY A 59 7.64 10.22 -12.90
N ARG A 60 6.84 9.23 -13.34
CA ARG A 60 7.20 7.82 -13.22
C ARG A 60 8.11 7.45 -14.39
N ASP A 61 9.28 6.89 -14.07
CA ASP A 61 10.26 6.43 -15.05
C ASP A 61 9.58 5.44 -16.03
N PRO A 62 9.76 5.55 -17.36
CA PRO A 62 9.24 4.57 -18.31
C PRO A 62 9.56 3.10 -17.97
N ALA A 63 10.70 2.84 -17.30
CA ALA A 63 11.08 1.53 -16.78
C ALA A 63 10.08 0.96 -15.74
N PHE A 64 9.23 1.79 -15.14
CA PHE A 64 8.10 1.35 -14.30
C PHE A 64 7.08 0.49 -15.05
N PHE A 65 7.04 0.55 -16.38
CA PHE A 65 6.08 -0.19 -17.20
C PHE A 65 6.64 -1.47 -17.80
N ASP A 66 7.95 -1.68 -17.76
CA ASP A 66 8.59 -2.83 -18.40
C ASP A 66 8.42 -4.12 -17.57
N HIS A 67 8.01 -3.99 -16.30
CA HIS A 67 7.80 -5.11 -15.39
C HIS A 67 6.32 -5.35 -15.03
N VAL A 68 5.38 -4.64 -15.65
CA VAL A 68 3.95 -4.78 -15.35
C VAL A 68 3.31 -5.70 -16.38
N GLU A 69 3.04 -6.94 -15.98
CA GLU A 69 2.25 -7.86 -16.81
C GLU A 69 0.76 -7.42 -16.84
N GLY A 70 0.22 -7.21 -18.04
CA GLY A 70 -1.18 -6.86 -18.28
C GLY A 70 -1.50 -5.36 -18.31
N SER A 71 -2.79 -5.03 -18.38
CA SER A 71 -3.27 -3.64 -18.37
C SER A 71 -3.17 -3.04 -16.96
N VAL A 72 -2.46 -1.91 -16.83
CA VAL A 72 -2.41 -1.13 -15.59
C VAL A 72 -3.82 -0.76 -15.11
N ALA A 73 -4.75 -0.52 -16.04
CA ALA A 73 -6.13 -0.21 -15.71
C ALA A 73 -6.87 -1.41 -15.07
N ASP A 74 -6.63 -2.63 -15.56
CA ASP A 74 -7.23 -3.84 -14.97
C ASP A 74 -6.66 -4.11 -13.58
N HIS A 75 -5.36 -3.86 -13.39
CA HIS A 75 -4.72 -3.96 -12.09
C HIS A 75 -5.30 -2.98 -11.08
N VAL A 76 -5.50 -1.73 -11.50
CA VAL A 76 -6.15 -0.69 -10.68
C VAL A 76 -7.63 -1.03 -10.44
N ALA A 77 -8.35 -1.58 -11.40
CA ALA A 77 -9.74 -1.98 -11.24
C ALA A 77 -9.91 -3.08 -10.19
N ARG A 78 -9.05 -4.11 -10.18
CA ARG A 78 -9.03 -5.14 -9.14
C ARG A 78 -8.79 -4.55 -7.76
N ARG A 79 -7.84 -3.63 -7.67
CA ARG A 79 -7.50 -2.91 -6.43
C ARG A 79 -8.64 -2.03 -5.91
N ILE A 80 -9.35 -1.35 -6.80
CA ILE A 80 -10.57 -0.61 -6.45
C ILE A 80 -11.62 -1.58 -5.92
N ARG A 81 -11.79 -2.75 -6.53
CA ARG A 81 -12.74 -3.77 -6.03
C ARG A 81 -12.37 -4.23 -4.62
N HIS A 82 -11.09 -4.51 -4.36
CA HIS A 82 -10.63 -4.84 -3.00
C HIS A 82 -11.01 -3.77 -1.98
N ALA A 83 -10.70 -2.49 -2.26
CA ALA A 83 -11.00 -1.38 -1.34
C ALA A 83 -12.48 -1.04 -1.21
N ALA A 84 -13.28 -1.21 -2.27
CA ALA A 84 -14.67 -0.76 -2.32
C ALA A 84 -15.70 -1.87 -2.05
N VAL A 85 -15.32 -3.14 -2.25
CA VAL A 85 -16.22 -4.30 -2.15
C VAL A 85 -15.77 -5.27 -1.07
N ASP A 86 -14.52 -5.72 -1.11
CA ASP A 86 -14.05 -6.72 -0.14
C ASP A 86 -13.87 -6.07 1.25
N LEU A 87 -13.25 -4.90 1.28
CA LEU A 87 -13.15 -4.03 2.45
C LEU A 87 -14.33 -3.07 2.59
N ASP A 88 -14.56 -2.58 3.81
CA ASP A 88 -15.53 -1.50 4.05
C ASP A 88 -14.91 -0.14 3.67
N PRO A 89 -15.33 0.48 2.55
CA PRO A 89 -14.79 1.76 2.11
C PRO A 89 -15.08 2.89 3.10
N SER A 90 -16.17 2.81 3.89
CA SER A 90 -16.51 3.80 4.92
C SER A 90 -15.50 3.84 6.07
N GLN A 91 -14.66 2.80 6.18
CA GLN A 91 -13.60 2.67 7.17
C GLN A 91 -12.19 2.82 6.56
N ASN A 92 -12.09 3.23 5.29
CA ASN A 92 -10.82 3.37 4.57
C ASN A 92 -10.34 4.85 4.54
N PRO A 93 -9.36 5.23 5.40
CA PRO A 93 -8.83 6.60 5.44
C PRO A 93 -8.29 7.08 4.09
N TYR A 94 -7.59 6.20 3.38
CA TYR A 94 -6.87 6.55 2.16
C TYR A 94 -7.86 6.81 1.03
N LEU A 95 -8.87 5.92 0.88
CA LEU A 95 -9.92 6.11 -0.12
C LEU A 95 -10.72 7.39 0.13
N HIS A 96 -11.03 7.70 1.39
CA HIS A 96 -11.64 8.97 1.79
C HIS A 96 -10.79 10.17 1.36
N TRP A 97 -9.49 10.16 1.66
CA TRP A 97 -8.57 11.23 1.26
C TRP A 97 -8.54 11.43 -0.25
N ILE A 98 -8.45 10.34 -1.02
CA ILE A 98 -8.35 10.38 -2.48
C ILE A 98 -9.62 10.91 -3.13
N LEU A 99 -10.79 10.48 -2.65
CA LEU A 99 -12.08 10.82 -3.27
C LEU A 99 -12.72 12.09 -2.70
N LYS A 100 -12.39 12.48 -1.47
CA LYS A 100 -13.02 13.60 -0.74
C LYS A 100 -12.04 14.66 -0.22
N GLY A 101 -10.74 14.45 -0.31
CA GLY A 101 -9.73 15.40 0.19
C GLY A 101 -9.69 15.53 1.71
N THR A 102 -10.36 14.63 2.42
CA THR A 102 -10.41 14.55 3.88
C THR A 102 -10.71 13.12 4.28
N HIS A 103 -10.25 12.69 5.46
CA HIS A 103 -10.53 11.36 6.00
C HIS A 103 -11.96 11.21 6.53
N GLY A 104 -12.65 12.33 6.79
CA GLY A 104 -13.96 12.29 7.45
C GLY A 104 -13.87 11.56 8.79
N ARG A 105 -14.71 10.54 8.98
CA ARG A 105 -14.72 9.71 10.19
C ARG A 105 -13.72 8.54 10.15
N ALA A 106 -13.23 8.17 8.97
CA ALA A 106 -12.33 7.04 8.76
C ALA A 106 -10.88 7.47 9.01
N LEU A 107 -10.53 7.92 10.21
CA LEU A 107 -9.18 8.43 10.48
C LEU A 107 -8.12 7.31 10.43
N PRO A 108 -6.90 7.60 9.92
CA PRO A 108 -5.73 6.73 10.10
C PRO A 108 -5.57 6.37 11.58
N MET A 109 -5.09 5.16 11.88
CA MET A 109 -5.00 4.65 13.27
C MET A 109 -4.33 5.68 14.21
N PRO A 110 -3.18 6.29 13.89
CA PRO A 110 -2.53 7.22 14.81
C PRO A 110 -3.30 8.51 15.09
N TRP A 111 -4.30 8.84 14.27
CA TRP A 111 -5.06 10.09 14.36
C TRP A 111 -6.38 9.94 15.11
N ARG A 112 -6.72 8.73 15.54
CA ARG A 112 -7.96 8.45 16.28
C ARG A 112 -7.82 8.85 17.74
N ALA A 113 -8.86 9.40 18.32
CA ALA A 113 -8.84 9.94 19.68
C ALA A 113 -8.47 8.87 20.73
N GLU A 114 -8.93 7.63 20.55
CA GLU A 114 -8.62 6.50 21.43
C GLU A 114 -7.12 6.14 21.48
N ASN A 115 -6.34 6.53 20.46
CA ASN A 115 -4.91 6.24 20.41
C ASN A 115 -4.05 7.40 20.92
N PHE A 116 -4.64 8.59 21.13
CA PHE A 116 -3.90 9.79 21.49
C PHE A 116 -3.10 9.64 22.80
N ALA A 117 -3.76 9.18 23.87
CA ALA A 117 -3.11 9.01 25.17
C ALA A 117 -1.95 8.02 25.11
N THR A 118 -2.17 6.86 24.49
CA THR A 118 -1.15 5.82 24.30
C THR A 118 0.07 6.31 23.53
N ILE A 119 -0.12 7.09 22.46
CA ILE A 119 0.99 7.65 21.69
C ILE A 119 1.75 8.67 22.53
N ARG A 120 1.03 9.61 23.16
CA ARG A 120 1.61 10.67 23.99
C ARG A 120 2.46 10.10 25.14
N GLU A 121 1.98 9.07 25.81
CA GLU A 121 2.65 8.43 26.96
C GLU A 121 3.86 7.58 26.58
N ARG A 122 4.08 7.31 25.28
CA ARG A 122 5.16 6.47 24.77
C ARG A 122 6.13 7.23 23.87
N LEU A 123 6.06 8.56 23.83
CA LEU A 123 6.95 9.38 22.99
C LEU A 123 8.43 9.20 23.37
N ASP A 124 8.72 8.89 24.65
CA ASP A 124 10.04 8.55 25.16
C ASP A 124 10.64 7.27 24.55
N ARG A 125 9.80 6.44 23.92
CA ARG A 125 10.22 5.21 23.22
C ARG A 125 10.52 5.43 21.74
N LEU A 126 10.32 6.64 21.23
CA LEU A 126 10.55 6.98 19.83
C LEU A 126 11.89 7.68 19.66
N ASP A 127 12.75 7.10 18.83
CA ASP A 127 14.00 7.71 18.39
C ASP A 127 13.89 8.02 16.89
N ILE A 128 14.01 9.31 16.54
CA ILE A 128 13.91 9.78 15.15
C ILE A 128 15.32 10.10 14.67
N ARG A 129 15.82 9.28 13.76
CA ARG A 129 17.14 9.44 13.18
C ARG A 129 17.04 9.84 11.73
N LEU A 130 17.72 10.91 11.36
CA LEU A 130 17.88 11.32 9.97
C LEU A 130 18.98 10.47 9.35
N GLY A 131 18.63 9.62 8.39
CA GLY A 131 19.60 8.79 7.68
C GLY A 131 18.94 7.82 6.72
N SER A 132 19.79 7.15 5.94
CA SER A 132 19.40 6.02 5.13
C SER A 132 19.36 4.73 5.96
N LEU A 133 18.89 3.63 5.35
CA LEU A 133 18.92 2.32 5.99
C LEU A 133 20.36 1.86 6.24
N GLU A 134 21.26 2.13 5.32
CA GLU A 134 22.69 1.83 5.41
C GLU A 134 23.34 2.59 6.58
N ALA A 135 22.93 3.84 6.82
CA ALA A 135 23.37 4.61 7.98
C ALA A 135 22.95 3.92 9.29
N PHE A 136 21.72 3.41 9.37
CA PHE A 136 21.29 2.58 10.49
C PHE A 136 22.13 1.30 10.63
N VAL A 137 22.32 0.54 9.54
CA VAL A 137 23.12 -0.71 9.55
C VAL A 137 24.55 -0.45 10.04
N SER A 138 25.16 0.67 9.62
CA SER A 138 26.53 1.04 10.02
C SER A 138 26.70 1.33 11.52
N THR A 139 25.62 1.58 12.26
CA THR A 139 25.69 1.77 13.72
C THR A 139 26.03 0.48 14.46
N GLY A 140 25.82 -0.69 13.84
CA GLY A 140 25.93 -1.99 14.47
C GLY A 140 24.73 -2.36 15.37
N GLU A 141 23.75 -1.46 15.51
CA GLU A 141 22.51 -1.73 16.21
C GLU A 141 21.69 -2.82 15.51
N LYS A 142 20.86 -3.51 16.31
CA LYS A 142 20.00 -4.59 15.84
C LYS A 142 18.55 -4.31 16.14
N ALA A 143 17.65 -4.80 15.29
CA ALA A 143 16.21 -4.66 15.47
C ALA A 143 15.48 -6.02 15.41
N ASP A 144 14.39 -6.11 16.18
CA ASP A 144 13.46 -7.26 16.18
C ASP A 144 12.41 -7.17 15.06
N GLY A 145 12.34 -6.05 14.35
CA GLY A 145 11.37 -5.86 13.27
C GLY A 145 11.66 -4.65 12.41
N PHE A 146 11.29 -4.76 11.14
CA PHE A 146 11.51 -3.75 10.12
C PHE A 146 10.19 -3.49 9.38
N ASN A 147 9.78 -2.23 9.32
CA ASN A 147 8.70 -1.77 8.45
C ASN A 147 9.33 -0.99 7.29
N LEU A 148 9.39 -1.63 6.12
CA LEU A 148 10.15 -1.20 4.95
C LEU A 148 9.20 -0.89 3.79
N SER A 149 8.22 -0.03 4.03
CA SER A 149 7.18 0.33 3.06
C SER A 149 7.76 0.87 1.75
N ASP A 150 7.55 0.15 0.64
CA ASP A 150 7.87 0.53 -0.75
C ASP A 150 9.35 0.84 -1.07
N ILE A 151 10.27 0.53 -0.15
CA ILE A 151 11.68 0.93 -0.32
C ILE A 151 12.38 0.18 -1.46
N PHE A 152 11.95 -1.05 -1.76
CA PHE A 152 12.60 -1.92 -2.74
C PHE A 152 12.11 -1.69 -4.18
N GLU A 153 11.06 -0.91 -4.37
CA GLU A 153 10.41 -0.68 -5.67
C GLU A 153 11.37 -0.04 -6.69
N TYR A 154 12.26 0.83 -6.21
CA TYR A 154 13.20 1.60 -7.02
C TYR A 154 14.56 0.91 -7.21
N MET A 155 14.76 -0.25 -6.60
CA MET A 155 16.04 -0.97 -6.61
C MET A 155 16.08 -1.94 -7.78
N THR A 156 17.26 -2.11 -8.39
CA THR A 156 17.50 -3.26 -9.29
C THR A 156 17.45 -4.57 -8.48
N PRO A 157 17.24 -5.74 -9.11
CA PRO A 157 17.29 -7.02 -8.39
C PRO A 157 18.59 -7.22 -7.59
N ALA A 158 19.74 -6.81 -8.17
CA ALA A 158 21.03 -6.91 -7.49
C ALA A 158 21.14 -5.97 -6.29
N THR A 159 20.71 -4.70 -6.45
CA THR A 159 20.67 -3.72 -5.35
C THR A 159 19.75 -4.20 -4.23
N PHE A 160 18.57 -4.72 -4.59
CA PHE A 160 17.62 -5.30 -3.64
C PHE A 160 18.25 -6.43 -2.84
N GLU A 161 18.92 -7.38 -3.48
CA GLU A 161 19.59 -8.49 -2.78
C GLU A 161 20.67 -7.99 -1.81
N THR A 162 21.50 -7.03 -2.22
CA THR A 162 22.51 -6.41 -1.35
C THR A 162 21.87 -5.76 -0.12
N VAL A 163 20.90 -4.86 -0.33
CA VAL A 163 20.24 -4.14 0.77
C VAL A 163 19.47 -5.10 1.67
N TYR A 164 18.83 -6.13 1.12
CA TYR A 164 18.18 -7.17 1.90
C TYR A 164 19.19 -7.87 2.82
N GLY A 165 20.38 -8.22 2.30
CA GLY A 165 21.47 -8.78 3.10
C GLY A 165 21.96 -7.85 4.21
N GLU A 166 22.05 -6.55 3.96
CA GLU A 166 22.41 -5.53 4.97
C GLU A 166 21.36 -5.44 6.08
N VAL A 167 20.06 -5.48 5.73
CA VAL A 167 18.97 -5.55 6.70
C VAL A 167 19.07 -6.80 7.57
N LEU A 168 19.35 -7.97 6.97
CA LEU A 168 19.60 -9.20 7.75
C LEU A 168 20.83 -9.06 8.64
N GLY A 169 21.83 -8.31 8.18
CA GLY A 169 23.00 -7.91 8.97
C GLY A 169 22.66 -7.06 10.18
N ALA A 170 21.53 -6.35 10.20
CA ALA A 170 21.02 -5.56 11.31
C ALA A 170 19.83 -6.21 12.04
N ALA A 171 19.47 -7.45 11.72
CA ALA A 171 18.35 -8.16 12.32
C ALA A 171 18.78 -9.00 13.53
N ASN A 172 17.94 -9.03 14.57
CA ASN A 172 18.02 -10.04 15.63
C ASN A 172 17.44 -11.38 15.15
N PRO A 173 17.87 -12.53 15.71
CA PRO A 173 17.19 -13.81 15.47
C PRO A 173 15.69 -13.71 15.77
N GLY A 174 14.84 -14.22 14.87
CA GLY A 174 13.38 -14.07 14.97
C GLY A 174 12.83 -12.73 14.47
N ALA A 175 13.67 -11.81 13.98
CA ALA A 175 13.19 -10.52 13.49
C ALA A 175 12.33 -10.65 12.23
N ARG A 176 11.34 -9.76 12.11
CA ARG A 176 10.41 -9.73 10.96
C ARG A 176 10.65 -8.54 10.05
N LEU A 177 10.77 -8.81 8.76
CA LEU A 177 10.75 -7.82 7.70
C LEU A 177 9.34 -7.74 7.15
N VAL A 178 8.75 -6.56 7.17
CA VAL A 178 7.42 -6.27 6.64
C VAL A 178 7.53 -5.18 5.60
N TYR A 179 7.11 -5.47 4.37
CA TYR A 179 7.20 -4.52 3.28
C TYR A 179 6.07 -4.69 2.26
N TRP A 180 5.86 -3.64 1.48
CA TRP A 180 4.86 -3.59 0.43
C TRP A 180 5.55 -3.41 -0.90
N ASN A 181 5.00 -4.08 -1.91
CA ASN A 181 5.41 -3.89 -3.30
C ASN A 181 4.32 -3.09 -3.99
N MET A 182 4.68 -2.00 -4.67
CA MET A 182 3.71 -1.27 -5.48
C MET A 182 3.48 -2.00 -6.80
N MET A 183 4.54 -2.39 -7.52
CA MET A 183 4.45 -3.10 -8.80
C MET A 183 5.58 -4.11 -8.95
N ALA A 184 6.80 -3.79 -8.51
CA ALA A 184 7.95 -4.66 -8.59
C ALA A 184 7.79 -5.87 -7.63
N PRO A 185 7.85 -7.12 -8.13
CA PRO A 185 7.61 -8.31 -7.30
C PRO A 185 8.84 -8.68 -6.46
N ARG A 186 9.23 -7.80 -5.53
CA ARG A 186 10.35 -8.03 -4.60
C ARG A 186 9.92 -9.04 -3.52
N ARG A 187 10.75 -10.05 -3.30
CA ARG A 187 10.56 -11.16 -2.36
C ARG A 187 11.90 -11.70 -1.92
N LEU A 188 11.93 -12.48 -0.83
CA LEU A 188 13.09 -13.20 -0.32
C LEU A 188 14.07 -13.61 -1.43
N PRO A 189 15.26 -12.99 -1.51
CA PRO A 189 16.29 -13.43 -2.44
C PRO A 189 16.70 -14.87 -2.15
N SER A 190 16.94 -15.65 -3.21
CA SER A 190 17.32 -17.06 -3.08
C SER A 190 18.61 -17.25 -2.27
N ALA A 191 19.51 -16.28 -2.32
CA ALA A 191 20.74 -16.24 -1.53
C ALA A 191 20.50 -16.34 0.00
N PHE A 192 19.32 -15.93 0.49
CA PHE A 192 18.98 -15.94 1.92
C PHE A 192 17.91 -16.97 2.28
N ALA A 193 17.47 -17.80 1.33
CA ALA A 193 16.37 -18.77 1.52
C ALA A 193 16.61 -19.75 2.68
N ALA A 194 17.87 -20.11 2.95
CA ALA A 194 18.22 -21.01 4.05
C ALA A 194 18.04 -20.39 5.45
N ARG A 195 18.00 -19.05 5.55
CA ARG A 195 17.97 -18.31 6.83
C ARG A 195 16.64 -17.64 7.11
N MET A 196 15.76 -17.55 6.12
CA MET A 196 14.50 -16.82 6.22
C MET A 196 13.32 -17.79 6.09
N THR A 197 12.14 -17.34 6.53
CA THR A 197 10.87 -18.01 6.30
C THR A 197 9.83 -16.98 5.90
N THR A 198 9.18 -17.18 4.75
CA THR A 198 8.02 -16.38 4.36
C THR A 198 6.82 -16.74 5.23
N ARG A 199 6.25 -15.75 5.91
CA ARG A 199 5.11 -15.89 6.83
C ARG A 199 3.80 -15.73 6.08
N THR A 200 3.47 -16.71 5.24
CA THR A 200 2.26 -16.73 4.40
C THR A 200 0.97 -16.58 5.22
N ASP A 201 0.96 -17.04 6.47
CA ASP A 201 -0.14 -16.87 7.42
C ASP A 201 -0.40 -15.38 7.72
N LEU A 202 0.67 -14.61 7.95
CA LEU A 202 0.60 -13.17 8.20
C LEU A 202 0.34 -12.38 6.91
N GLU A 203 0.96 -12.78 5.80
CA GLU A 203 0.71 -12.18 4.48
C GLU A 203 -0.76 -12.25 4.09
N THR A 204 -1.38 -13.42 4.25
CA THR A 204 -2.78 -13.64 3.84
C THR A 204 -3.72 -12.74 4.62
N ALA A 205 -3.57 -12.70 5.95
CA ALA A 205 -4.37 -11.82 6.81
C ALA A 205 -4.10 -10.34 6.52
N GLY A 206 -2.84 -9.96 6.32
CA GLY A 206 -2.45 -8.59 6.01
C GLY A 206 -3.01 -8.09 4.69
N LYS A 207 -2.88 -8.86 3.60
CA LYS A 207 -3.45 -8.53 2.28
C LYS A 207 -4.97 -8.36 2.35
N ALA A 208 -5.65 -9.26 3.05
CA ALA A 208 -7.09 -9.20 3.22
C ALA A 208 -7.53 -7.95 4.00
N ALA A 209 -6.72 -7.44 4.92
CA ALA A 209 -7.00 -6.26 5.73
C ALA A 209 -6.45 -4.94 5.15
N ASP A 210 -5.65 -5.00 4.09
CA ASP A 210 -4.89 -3.85 3.61
C ASP A 210 -5.76 -2.79 2.95
N LYS A 211 -5.88 -1.64 3.62
CA LYS A 211 -6.64 -0.48 3.17
C LYS A 211 -5.87 0.36 2.14
N ALA A 212 -4.55 0.20 2.06
CA ALA A 212 -3.69 0.86 1.08
C ALA A 212 -3.70 0.06 -0.23
N PHE A 213 -4.82 0.12 -0.93
CA PHE A 213 -5.09 -0.68 -2.14
C PHE A 213 -4.20 -0.39 -3.35
N PHE A 214 -3.14 0.42 -3.23
CA PHE A 214 -2.19 0.70 -4.31
C PHE A 214 -1.04 -0.29 -4.40
N TYR A 215 -0.86 -1.13 -3.38
CA TYR A 215 0.18 -2.15 -3.37
C TYR A 215 -0.29 -3.41 -4.10
N SER A 216 0.61 -4.06 -4.82
CA SER A 216 0.36 -5.36 -5.48
C SER A 216 0.52 -6.47 -4.48
N ASP A 217 1.30 -6.21 -3.44
CA ASP A 217 1.67 -7.22 -2.48
C ASP A 217 2.03 -6.64 -1.13
N PHE A 218 1.85 -7.50 -0.13
CA PHE A 218 2.25 -7.30 1.26
C PHE A 218 3.05 -8.52 1.69
N VAL A 219 4.28 -8.30 2.11
CA VAL A 219 5.28 -9.34 2.33
C VAL A 219 5.66 -9.36 3.80
N VAL A 220 5.72 -10.56 4.36
CA VAL A 220 6.20 -10.78 5.72
C VAL A 220 7.19 -11.92 5.72
N GLU A 221 8.42 -11.64 6.09
CA GLU A 221 9.52 -12.59 6.11
C GLU A 221 10.22 -12.54 7.47
N GLU A 222 10.56 -13.69 8.01
CA GLU A 222 11.10 -13.83 9.37
C GLU A 222 12.47 -14.49 9.32
N LEU A 223 13.45 -13.88 10.01
CA LEU A 223 14.78 -14.45 10.19
C LEU A 223 14.70 -15.60 11.19
N GLN A 224 15.19 -16.78 10.79
CA GLN A 224 15.21 -17.96 11.65
C GLN A 224 16.03 -17.70 12.92
N ALA A 225 15.58 -18.31 14.03
CA ALA A 225 16.19 -18.18 15.35
C ALA A 225 17.54 -18.91 15.46
#